data_AF-A0AAN5I591-F1
#
_entry.id   AF-A0AAN5I591-F1
#
_cell.length_a   1.000
_cell.length_b   1.000
_cell.length_c   1.000
_cell.angle_alpha   90.00
_cell.angle_beta   90.00
_cell.angle_gamma   90.00
#
_symmetry.space_group_name_H-M   'P 1'
#
loop_
_entity.id
_entity.type
_entity.pdbx_description
1 polymer ?
#
loop_
_entity_poly.entity_id
_entity_poly.type
_entity_poly.pdbx_seq_one_letter_code
_entity_poly.pdbx_strand_id
1 'polypeptide(L)'
;SVPLIIYALYIPIIFVIYTIQVVIVITNKSKPQFRSSYFSLFIIEGVTGLSTTIITTITHRLVLFPEVNSYYANFPANAFTTALYFASYYYPACQEYVNICIALNRLSAITMVKKYEKVWSRLIWLFIPAIFGLPFISYYHLVDSQAFFFSPEKGIWIIQYDNSARPWIIQRSNRVNSFYLYLVCSITSLSLNLATLIMLRCKAMEKVSSIELRLFLLGFCSFLCEVPMVVQQ
;
A
#
# COMPACT_ATOMS: atom_id res chain seq x y z
N SER A 1 9.63 -22.60 -12.28
CA SER A 1 10.79 -22.42 -11.38
C SER A 1 10.33 -22.37 -9.91
N VAL A 2 11.19 -22.71 -8.94
CA VAL A 2 10.84 -22.65 -7.49
C VAL A 2 10.32 -21.26 -7.05
N PRO A 3 10.91 -20.14 -7.50
CA PRO A 3 10.38 -18.80 -7.19
C PRO A 3 8.95 -18.57 -7.67
N LEU A 4 8.57 -19.09 -8.85
CA LEU A 4 7.21 -18.98 -9.37
C LEU A 4 6.20 -19.74 -8.49
N ILE A 5 6.58 -20.91 -7.96
CA ILE A 5 5.72 -21.70 -7.05
C ILE A 5 5.51 -20.96 -5.73
N ILE A 6 6.58 -20.42 -5.14
CA ILE A 6 6.50 -19.59 -3.93
C ILE A 6 5.55 -18.41 -4.17
N TYR A 7 5.72 -17.75 -5.32
CA TYR A 7 4.90 -16.60 -5.71
C TYR A 7 3.42 -16.97 -5.90
N ALA A 8 3.15 -18.09 -6.59
CA ALA A 8 1.81 -18.59 -6.84
C ALA A 8 1.05 -18.99 -5.56
N LEU A 9 1.77 -19.34 -4.48
CA LEU A 9 1.17 -19.61 -3.17
C LEU A 9 1.01 -18.35 -2.32
N TYR A 10 2.02 -17.48 -2.32
CA TYR A 10 2.06 -16.28 -1.47
C TYR A 10 0.96 -15.25 -1.84
N ILE A 11 0.75 -14.99 -3.13
CA ILE A 11 -0.20 -13.98 -3.58
C ILE A 11 -1.65 -14.31 -3.21
N PRO A 12 -2.16 -15.52 -3.46
CA PRO A 12 -3.51 -15.89 -3.00
C PRO A 12 -3.67 -15.78 -1.49
N ILE A 13 -2.66 -16.17 -0.71
CA ILE A 13 -2.71 -16.07 0.75
C ILE A 13 -2.88 -14.61 1.18
N ILE A 14 -2.08 -13.70 0.66
CA ILE A 14 -2.20 -12.26 0.95
C ILE A 14 -3.54 -11.70 0.51
N PHE A 15 -3.99 -12.07 -0.68
CA PHE A 15 -5.27 -11.64 -1.21
C PHE A 15 -6.42 -12.07 -0.29
N VAL A 16 -6.38 -13.32 0.18
CA VAL A 16 -7.36 -13.85 1.14
C VAL A 16 -7.29 -13.10 2.47
N ILE A 17 -6.09 -12.80 2.99
CA ILE A 17 -5.92 -12.05 4.24
C ILE A 17 -6.56 -10.66 4.14
N TYR A 18 -6.24 -9.86 3.12
CA TYR A 18 -6.84 -8.54 2.96
C TYR A 18 -8.36 -8.61 2.71
N THR A 19 -8.82 -9.63 1.97
CA THR A 19 -10.27 -9.85 1.75
C THR A 19 -10.98 -10.15 3.07
N ILE A 20 -10.44 -11.08 3.87
CA ILE A 20 -10.98 -11.43 5.18
C ILE A 20 -10.98 -10.21 6.10
N GLN A 21 -9.90 -9.41 6.11
CA GLN A 21 -9.82 -8.17 6.87
C GLN A 21 -10.98 -7.23 6.53
N VAL A 22 -11.19 -6.92 5.25
CA VAL A 22 -12.27 -6.03 4.81
C VAL A 22 -13.64 -6.60 5.17
N VAL A 23 -13.87 -7.89 4.92
CA VAL A 23 -15.14 -8.58 5.20
C VAL A 23 -15.45 -8.57 6.70
N ILE A 24 -14.48 -8.88 7.56
CA ILE A 24 -14.67 -8.90 9.02
C ILE A 24 -15.08 -7.52 9.50
N VAL A 25 -14.39 -6.46 9.06
CA VAL A 25 -14.67 -5.10 9.53
C VAL A 25 -16.03 -4.61 9.04
N ILE A 26 -16.37 -4.86 7.77
CA ILE A 26 -17.68 -4.46 7.22
C ILE A 26 -18.82 -5.21 7.90
N THR A 27 -18.70 -6.52 8.05
CA THR A 27 -19.76 -7.37 8.64
C THR A 27 -19.99 -7.04 10.12
N ASN A 28 -18.95 -6.65 10.84
CA ASN A 28 -19.03 -6.30 12.26
C ASN A 28 -19.25 -4.80 12.52
N LYS A 29 -19.45 -3.96 11.49
CA LYS A 29 -19.58 -2.50 11.61
C LYS A 29 -20.76 -2.03 12.48
N SER A 30 -21.76 -2.88 12.66
CA SER A 30 -22.91 -2.61 13.56
C SER A 30 -22.50 -2.63 15.04
N LYS A 31 -21.42 -3.33 15.40
CA LYS A 31 -20.93 -3.43 16.77
C LYS A 31 -20.20 -2.13 17.16
N PRO A 32 -20.44 -1.57 18.36
CA PRO A 32 -19.84 -0.30 18.78
C PRO A 32 -18.31 -0.34 18.82
N GLN A 33 -17.72 -1.52 19.05
CA GLN A 33 -16.27 -1.73 19.02
C GLN A 33 -15.65 -1.48 17.64
N PHE A 34 -16.39 -1.71 16.55
CA PHE A 34 -15.91 -1.59 15.16
C PHE A 34 -16.25 -0.24 14.52
N ARG A 35 -16.87 0.68 15.26
CA ARG A 35 -17.24 2.01 14.78
C ARG A 35 -16.11 3.05 14.86
N SER A 36 -14.94 2.67 15.37
CA SER A 36 -13.81 3.59 15.50
C SER A 36 -13.22 3.99 14.14
N SER A 37 -12.68 5.20 14.07
CA SER A 37 -11.86 5.71 12.95
C SER A 37 -10.74 4.74 12.55
N TYR A 38 -10.20 3.97 13.49
CA TYR A 38 -9.18 2.94 13.23
C TYR A 38 -9.66 1.89 12.22
N PHE A 39 -10.88 1.39 12.39
CA PHE A 39 -11.45 0.37 11.50
C PHE A 39 -11.76 0.91 10.11
N SER A 40 -12.07 2.21 10.01
CA SER A 40 -12.24 2.86 8.71
C SER A 40 -10.91 2.95 7.95
N LEU A 41 -9.81 3.28 8.62
CA LEU A 41 -8.46 3.25 8.03
C LEU A 41 -8.05 1.82 7.62
N PHE A 42 -8.40 0.81 8.43
CA PHE A 42 -8.16 -0.60 8.11
C PHE A 42 -8.92 -1.09 6.87
N ILE A 43 -10.12 -0.58 6.61
CA ILE A 43 -10.83 -0.87 5.35
C ILE A 43 -10.08 -0.25 4.17
N ILE A 44 -9.64 1.01 4.30
CA ILE A 44 -8.90 1.70 3.24
C ILE A 44 -7.60 0.93 2.95
N GLU A 45 -6.84 0.57 3.98
CA GLU A 45 -5.63 -0.25 3.90
C GLU A 45 -5.90 -1.56 3.15
N GLY A 46 -6.93 -2.30 3.54
CA GLY A 46 -7.29 -3.58 2.90
C GLY A 46 -7.65 -3.42 1.43
N VAL A 47 -8.41 -2.39 1.07
CA VAL A 47 -8.77 -2.11 -0.34
C VAL A 47 -7.55 -1.69 -1.15
N THR A 48 -6.69 -0.82 -0.61
CA THR A 48 -5.45 -0.43 -1.27
C THR A 48 -4.50 -1.62 -1.40
N GLY A 49 -4.39 -2.46 -0.38
CA GLY A 49 -3.55 -3.66 -0.38
C GLY A 49 -4.00 -4.72 -1.39
N LEU A 50 -5.30 -4.95 -1.53
CA LEU A 50 -5.86 -5.81 -2.58
C LEU A 50 -5.54 -5.27 -3.97
N SER A 51 -5.76 -3.97 -4.17
CA SER A 51 -5.51 -3.30 -5.46
C SER A 51 -4.02 -3.36 -5.82
N THR A 52 -3.15 -3.00 -4.88
CA THR A 52 -1.69 -3.12 -5.00
C THR A 52 -1.29 -4.56 -5.35
N THR A 53 -1.80 -5.54 -4.62
CA THR A 53 -1.46 -6.96 -4.83
C THR A 53 -1.82 -7.41 -6.24
N ILE A 54 -3.04 -7.14 -6.71
CA ILE A 54 -3.45 -7.51 -8.08
C ILE A 54 -2.60 -6.78 -9.12
N ILE A 55 -2.51 -5.46 -9.01
CA ILE A 55 -1.96 -4.63 -10.08
C ILE A 55 -0.45 -4.83 -10.20
N THR A 56 0.29 -4.81 -9.08
CA THR A 56 1.74 -5.05 -9.11
C THR A 56 2.09 -6.48 -9.52
N THR A 57 1.22 -7.46 -9.22
CA THR A 57 1.36 -8.82 -9.74
C THR A 57 1.34 -8.82 -11.26
N ILE A 58 0.38 -8.13 -11.87
CA ILE A 58 0.23 -8.09 -13.34
C ILE A 58 1.30 -7.21 -13.99
N THR A 59 1.70 -6.08 -13.40
CA THR A 59 2.60 -5.14 -14.10
C THR A 59 4.08 -5.39 -13.86
N HIS A 60 4.46 -5.80 -12.65
CA HIS A 60 5.88 -5.83 -12.25
C HIS A 60 6.38 -7.24 -11.98
N ARG A 61 5.53 -8.14 -11.48
CA ARG A 61 6.00 -9.43 -10.94
C ARG A 61 5.86 -10.59 -11.92
N LEU A 62 4.69 -10.78 -12.54
CA LEU A 62 4.48 -11.85 -13.54
C LEU A 62 5.39 -11.70 -14.77
N VAL A 63 5.73 -10.45 -15.11
CA VAL A 63 6.66 -10.10 -16.20
C VAL A 63 8.06 -10.71 -16.00
N LEU A 64 8.49 -10.91 -14.74
CA LEU A 64 9.82 -11.44 -14.40
C LEU A 64 9.96 -12.95 -14.62
N PHE A 65 8.86 -13.67 -14.82
CA PHE A 65 8.86 -15.12 -14.95
C PHE A 65 8.75 -15.53 -16.42
N PRO A 66 9.84 -16.04 -17.04
CA PRO A 66 9.84 -16.47 -18.44
C PRO A 66 8.77 -17.52 -18.77
N GLU A 67 8.33 -18.29 -17.77
CA GLU A 67 7.32 -19.35 -17.95
C GLU A 67 5.92 -18.81 -18.26
N VAL A 68 5.60 -17.57 -17.89
CA VAL A 68 4.27 -16.98 -18.04
C VAL A 68 4.28 -15.64 -18.79
N ASN A 69 5.45 -15.03 -18.99
CA ASN A 69 5.55 -13.70 -19.57
C ASN A 69 5.27 -13.64 -21.09
N SER A 70 5.20 -14.78 -21.78
CA SER A 70 4.75 -14.85 -23.17
C SER A 70 3.32 -14.31 -23.37
N TYR A 71 2.50 -14.30 -22.31
CA TYR A 71 1.19 -13.66 -22.29
C TYR A 71 1.25 -12.16 -22.66
N TYR A 72 2.32 -11.45 -22.28
CA TYR A 72 2.45 -10.02 -22.55
C TYR A 72 2.63 -9.68 -24.04
N ALA A 73 2.95 -10.67 -24.88
CA ALA A 73 3.03 -10.50 -26.33
C ALA A 73 1.71 -10.06 -26.96
N ASN A 74 0.59 -10.48 -26.36
CA ASN A 74 -0.75 -10.17 -26.84
C ASN A 74 -1.44 -9.09 -25.99
N PHE A 75 -0.71 -8.42 -25.08
CA PHE A 75 -1.30 -7.41 -24.21
C PHE A 75 -1.57 -6.13 -24.99
N PRO A 76 -2.79 -5.56 -24.91
CA PRO A 76 -3.16 -4.42 -25.76
C PRO A 76 -2.38 -3.15 -25.37
N ALA A 77 -1.84 -2.43 -26.34
CA ALA A 77 -1.26 -1.10 -26.12
C ALA A 77 -2.36 -0.03 -26.19
N ASN A 78 -3.19 0.05 -25.15
CA ASN A 78 -4.33 0.97 -25.10
C ASN A 78 -4.43 1.67 -23.73
N ALA A 79 -5.48 2.47 -23.56
CA ALA A 79 -5.74 3.20 -22.31
C ALA A 79 -5.81 2.29 -21.07
N PHE A 80 -6.20 1.01 -21.21
CA PHE A 80 -6.20 0.06 -20.11
C PHE A 80 -4.78 -0.23 -19.60
N THR A 81 -3.82 -0.45 -20.50
CA THR A 81 -2.41 -0.69 -20.13
C THR A 81 -1.77 0.54 -19.51
N THR A 82 -2.07 1.73 -20.03
CA THR A 82 -1.68 3.00 -19.42
C THR A 82 -2.25 3.15 -18.01
N ALA A 83 -3.56 2.90 -17.84
CA ALA A 83 -4.20 2.97 -16.53
C ALA A 83 -3.63 1.94 -15.56
N LEU A 84 -3.34 0.73 -16.03
CA LEU A 84 -2.73 -0.34 -15.23
C LEU A 84 -1.31 0.05 -14.78
N TYR A 85 -0.53 0.65 -15.67
CA TYR A 85 0.81 1.15 -15.35
C TYR A 85 0.78 2.27 -14.32
N PHE A 86 -0.07 3.28 -14.51
CA PHE A 86 -0.31 4.34 -13.52
C PHE A 86 -0.72 3.75 -12.16
N ALA A 87 -1.70 2.85 -12.17
CA ALA A 87 -2.25 2.25 -10.96
C ALA A 87 -1.20 1.42 -10.19
N SER A 88 -0.22 0.86 -10.90
CA SER A 88 0.88 0.09 -10.31
C SER A 88 1.85 0.91 -9.46
N TYR A 89 1.90 2.24 -9.65
CA TYR A 89 2.66 3.17 -8.81
C TYR A 89 1.76 3.91 -7.83
N TYR A 90 0.52 4.19 -8.24
CA TYR A 90 -0.46 4.91 -7.45
C TYR A 90 -0.90 4.15 -6.19
N TYR A 91 -1.41 2.92 -6.34
CA TYR A 91 -1.97 2.17 -5.20
C TYR A 91 -0.94 1.80 -4.13
N PRO A 92 0.29 1.37 -4.46
CA PRO A 92 1.30 1.12 -3.43
C PRO A 92 1.67 2.41 -2.68
N ALA A 93 1.76 3.55 -3.36
CA ALA A 93 1.97 4.83 -2.69
C ALA A 93 0.79 5.18 -1.77
N CYS A 94 -0.46 4.99 -2.20
CA CYS A 94 -1.63 5.15 -1.34
C CYS A 94 -1.54 4.27 -0.08
N GLN A 95 -1.14 3.00 -0.23
CA GLN A 95 -0.98 2.06 0.88
C GLN A 95 0.06 2.56 1.90
N GLU A 96 1.20 3.09 1.45
CA GLU A 96 2.21 3.69 2.33
C GLU A 96 1.67 4.89 3.13
N TYR A 97 0.89 5.77 2.49
CA TYR A 97 0.26 6.90 3.21
C TYR A 97 -0.79 6.42 4.21
N VAL A 98 -1.56 5.37 3.89
CA VAL A 98 -2.50 4.76 4.83
C VAL A 98 -1.76 4.18 6.03
N ASN A 99 -0.64 3.50 5.82
CA ASN A 99 0.18 2.92 6.87
C ASN A 99 0.70 3.99 7.85
N ILE A 100 1.16 5.14 7.34
CA ILE A 100 1.53 6.29 8.19
C ILE A 100 0.32 6.79 8.99
N CYS A 101 -0.85 6.93 8.34
CA CYS A 101 -2.06 7.38 9.02
C CYS A 101 -2.50 6.41 10.12
N ILE A 102 -2.39 5.09 9.90
CA ILE A 102 -2.66 4.06 10.90
C ILE A 102 -1.67 4.17 12.07
N ALA A 103 -0.37 4.35 11.78
CA ALA A 103 0.64 4.52 12.83
C ALA A 103 0.39 5.79 13.67
N LEU A 104 0.06 6.92 13.02
CA LEU A 104 -0.36 8.15 13.70
C LEU A 104 -1.63 7.95 14.54
N ASN A 105 -2.59 7.20 14.00
CA ASN A 105 -3.84 6.90 14.67
C ASN A 105 -3.60 6.10 15.97
N ARG A 106 -2.74 5.08 15.91
CA ARG A 106 -2.34 4.31 17.10
C ARG A 106 -1.61 5.16 18.13
N LEU A 107 -0.63 5.97 17.71
CA LEU A 107 0.09 6.87 18.60
C LEU A 107 -0.88 7.84 19.29
N SER A 108 -1.83 8.38 18.53
CA SER A 108 -2.86 9.29 19.05
C SER A 108 -3.81 8.61 20.04
N ALA A 109 -4.17 7.35 19.82
CA ALA A 109 -5.03 6.60 20.74
C ALA A 109 -4.37 6.46 22.13
N ILE A 110 -3.06 6.15 22.15
CA ILE A 110 -2.29 5.98 23.39
C ILE A 110 -2.03 7.33 24.08
N THR A 111 -1.72 8.37 23.29
CA THR A 111 -1.42 9.70 23.85
C THR A 111 -2.68 10.41 24.35
N MET A 112 -3.80 10.32 23.63
CA MET A 112 -5.02 11.12 23.83
C MET A 112 -6.30 10.31 24.13
N VAL A 113 -6.22 9.31 25.01
CA VAL A 113 -7.29 8.35 25.38
C VAL A 113 -8.72 8.96 25.47
N LYS A 114 -8.89 10.13 26.12
CA LYS A 114 -10.22 10.73 26.36
C LYS A 114 -10.84 11.47 25.17
N LYS A 115 -10.02 11.98 24.23
CA LYS A 115 -10.48 12.85 23.11
C LYS A 115 -10.20 12.25 21.73
N TYR A 116 -9.48 11.14 21.68
CA TYR A 116 -8.99 10.48 20.48
C TYR A 116 -10.06 10.33 19.40
N GLU A 117 -11.19 9.66 19.70
CA GLU A 117 -12.21 9.35 18.70
C GLU A 117 -12.91 10.60 18.14
N LYS A 118 -13.10 11.63 18.99
CA LYS A 118 -13.70 12.91 18.56
C LYS A 118 -12.78 13.69 17.62
N VAL A 119 -11.47 13.60 17.82
CA VAL A 119 -10.47 14.22 16.95
C VAL A 119 -10.35 13.44 15.64
N TRP A 120 -10.21 12.11 15.72
CA TRP A 120 -9.98 11.27 14.55
C TRP A 120 -11.20 11.11 13.63
N SER A 121 -12.42 11.14 14.15
CA SER A 121 -13.64 11.16 13.32
C SER A 121 -13.71 12.37 12.39
N ARG A 122 -13.02 13.47 12.71
CA ARG A 122 -12.90 14.64 11.82
C ARG A 122 -11.63 14.59 10.98
N LEU A 123 -10.49 14.23 11.59
CA LEU A 123 -9.21 14.17 10.89
C LEU A 123 -9.22 13.14 9.76
N ILE A 124 -9.95 12.04 9.88
CA ILE A 124 -10.00 11.02 8.82
C ILE A 124 -10.48 11.60 7.48
N TRP A 125 -11.42 12.54 7.50
CA TRP A 125 -11.91 13.22 6.30
C TRP A 125 -10.87 14.17 5.68
N LEU A 126 -9.91 14.67 6.47
CA LEU A 126 -8.77 15.44 5.96
C LEU A 126 -7.66 14.53 5.44
N PHE A 127 -7.47 13.35 6.06
CA PHE A 127 -6.47 12.39 5.62
C PHE A 127 -6.86 11.65 4.34
N ILE A 128 -8.14 11.41 4.07
CA ILE A 128 -8.58 10.75 2.82
C ILE A 128 -8.08 11.49 1.56
N PRO A 129 -8.28 12.81 1.41
CA PRO A 129 -7.69 13.57 0.31
C PRO A 129 -6.16 13.53 0.27
N ALA A 130 -5.49 13.46 1.43
CA ALA A 130 -4.03 13.34 1.45
C ALA A 130 -3.56 11.96 0.96
N ILE A 131 -4.23 10.89 1.42
CA ILE A 131 -3.94 9.49 1.06
C ILE A 131 -4.09 9.27 -0.44
N PHE A 132 -5.15 9.78 -1.05
CA PHE A 132 -5.42 9.54 -2.48
C PHE A 132 -4.93 10.66 -3.39
N GLY A 133 -4.90 11.90 -2.91
CA GLY A 133 -4.54 13.08 -3.69
C GLY A 133 -3.03 13.27 -3.83
N LEU A 134 -2.23 13.04 -2.78
CA LEU A 134 -0.78 13.19 -2.87
C LEU A 134 -0.16 12.19 -3.86
N PRO A 135 -0.48 10.88 -3.81
CA PRO A 135 -0.03 9.94 -4.84
C PRO A 135 -0.51 10.32 -6.24
N PHE A 136 -1.72 10.86 -6.38
CA PHE A 136 -2.23 11.28 -7.68
C PHE A 136 -1.37 12.41 -8.25
N ILE A 137 -1.07 13.44 -7.45
CA ILE A 137 -0.18 14.54 -7.86
C ILE A 137 1.22 14.04 -8.21
N SER A 138 1.72 12.99 -7.56
CA SER A 138 3.03 12.42 -7.87
C SER A 138 3.08 11.60 -9.15
N TYR A 139 1.96 11.00 -9.59
CA TYR A 139 1.93 10.06 -10.70
C TYR A 139 0.97 10.42 -11.84
N TYR A 140 0.25 11.54 -11.78
CA TYR A 140 -0.73 11.92 -12.81
C TYR A 140 -0.12 11.98 -14.22
N HIS A 141 1.18 12.31 -14.32
CA HIS A 141 1.89 12.36 -15.60
C HIS A 141 1.90 11.01 -16.32
N LEU A 142 1.77 9.90 -15.61
CA LEU A 142 1.69 8.55 -16.19
C LEU A 142 0.34 8.27 -16.85
N VAL A 143 -0.70 9.04 -16.55
CA VAL A 143 -2.01 8.91 -17.21
C VAL A 143 -1.94 9.48 -18.63
N ASP A 144 -1.14 10.52 -18.83
CA ASP A 144 -0.98 11.21 -20.11
C ASP A 144 0.02 10.52 -21.06
N SER A 145 0.90 9.67 -20.53
CA SER A 145 1.89 8.93 -21.32
C SER A 145 1.37 7.53 -21.67
N GLN A 146 1.34 7.18 -22.95
CA GLN A 146 0.99 5.81 -23.34
C GLN A 146 1.99 4.79 -22.79
N ALA A 147 1.51 3.73 -22.16
CA ALA A 147 2.35 2.62 -21.68
C ALA A 147 2.11 1.35 -22.49
N PHE A 148 3.17 0.59 -22.75
CA PHE A 148 3.12 -0.65 -23.51
C PHE A 148 4.18 -1.64 -23.00
N PHE A 149 3.87 -2.94 -23.12
CA PHE A 149 4.84 -3.99 -22.86
C PHE A 149 5.69 -4.21 -24.10
N PHE A 150 7.00 -4.28 -23.92
CA PHE A 150 7.93 -4.59 -24.99
C PHE A 150 8.99 -5.59 -24.53
N SER A 151 9.55 -6.33 -25.48
CA SER A 151 10.58 -7.33 -25.23
C SER A 151 11.89 -6.89 -25.88
N PRO A 152 12.84 -6.28 -25.13
CA PRO A 152 14.14 -5.87 -25.68
C PRO A 152 14.98 -7.07 -26.12
N GLU A 153 14.85 -8.19 -25.39
CA GLU A 153 15.54 -9.45 -25.66
C GLU A 153 14.53 -10.60 -25.57
N LYS A 154 14.72 -11.65 -26.37
CA LYS A 154 13.81 -12.80 -26.43
C LYS A 154 13.59 -13.39 -25.02
N GLY A 155 12.37 -13.24 -24.51
CA GLY A 155 11.95 -13.82 -23.23
C GLY A 155 12.05 -12.87 -22.03
N ILE A 156 12.53 -11.63 -22.21
CA ILE A 156 12.46 -10.58 -21.19
C ILE A 156 11.41 -9.58 -21.64
N TRP A 157 10.39 -9.38 -20.82
CA TRP A 157 9.36 -8.36 -21.04
C TRP A 157 9.60 -7.22 -20.05
N ILE A 158 9.37 -5.98 -20.49
CA ILE A 158 9.34 -4.82 -19.60
C ILE A 158 8.25 -3.87 -20.07
N ILE A 159 7.67 -3.15 -19.11
CA ILE A 159 6.73 -2.07 -19.43
C ILE A 159 7.51 -0.78 -19.65
N GLN A 160 7.28 -0.15 -20.79
CA GLN A 160 7.81 1.16 -21.14
C GLN A 160 6.65 2.14 -21.33
N TYR A 161 6.91 3.41 -21.06
CA TYR A 161 5.98 4.48 -21.36
C TYR A 161 6.61 5.47 -22.33
N ASP A 162 5.76 6.12 -23.11
CA ASP A 162 6.19 7.13 -24.07
C ASP A 162 6.68 8.38 -23.34
N ASN A 163 7.98 8.66 -23.50
CA ASN A 163 8.68 9.77 -22.88
C ASN A 163 8.53 11.07 -23.69
N SER A 164 8.02 11.02 -24.92
CA SER A 164 7.90 12.18 -25.80
C SER A 164 6.91 13.23 -25.29
N ALA A 165 5.88 12.79 -24.54
CA ALA A 165 4.83 13.66 -24.04
C ALA A 165 5.30 14.68 -22.99
N ARG A 166 6.32 14.36 -22.18
CA ARG A 166 6.78 15.23 -21.07
C ARG A 166 8.31 15.12 -20.81
N PRO A 167 9.15 15.75 -21.64
CA PRO A 167 10.59 15.58 -21.57
C PRO A 167 11.27 16.16 -20.33
N TRP A 168 10.63 17.09 -19.61
CA TRP A 168 11.18 17.67 -18.38
C TRP A 168 11.06 16.76 -17.15
N ILE A 169 10.14 15.78 -17.16
CA ILE A 169 10.00 14.79 -16.07
C ILE A 169 11.10 13.71 -16.16
N ILE A 170 11.79 13.61 -17.30
CA ILE A 170 12.82 12.61 -17.64
C ILE A 170 14.02 12.63 -16.66
N GLN A 171 14.29 13.74 -15.97
CA GLN A 171 15.46 13.82 -15.08
C GLN A 171 15.43 12.85 -13.89
N ARG A 172 14.28 12.23 -13.57
CA ARG A 172 14.22 11.15 -12.56
C ARG A 172 13.35 9.98 -13.03
N SER A 173 13.93 8.77 -12.99
CA SER A 173 13.19 7.53 -13.20
C SER A 173 12.06 7.39 -12.18
N ASN A 174 10.85 7.05 -12.62
CA ASN A 174 9.70 6.83 -11.73
C ASN A 174 10.02 5.80 -10.64
N ARG A 175 10.81 4.76 -10.97
CA ARG A 175 11.28 3.76 -10.00
C ARG A 175 12.10 4.38 -8.87
N VAL A 176 12.95 5.35 -9.19
CA VAL A 176 13.79 6.04 -8.22
C VAL A 176 12.94 6.96 -7.32
N ASN A 177 11.98 7.68 -7.90
CA ASN A 177 11.05 8.50 -7.13
C ASN A 177 10.18 7.65 -6.20
N SER A 178 9.65 6.52 -6.68
CA SER A 178 8.89 5.56 -5.86
C SER A 178 9.76 4.97 -4.76
N PHE A 179 11.00 4.61 -5.05
CA PHE A 179 11.95 4.13 -4.04
C PHE A 179 12.15 5.15 -2.91
N TYR A 180 12.39 6.43 -3.23
CA TYR A 180 12.53 7.47 -2.20
C TYR A 180 11.24 7.67 -1.41
N LEU A 181 10.08 7.64 -2.07
CA LEU A 181 8.78 7.75 -1.40
C LEU A 181 8.60 6.60 -0.41
N TYR A 182 8.82 5.35 -0.84
CA TYR A 182 8.69 4.18 0.02
C TYR A 182 9.68 4.19 1.17
N LEU A 183 10.92 4.60 0.92
CA LEU A 183 11.94 4.74 1.96
C LEU A 183 11.52 5.75 3.02
N VAL A 184 11.08 6.95 2.62
CA VAL A 184 10.65 8.00 3.55
C VAL A 184 9.40 7.57 4.31
N CYS A 185 8.42 6.96 3.62
CA CYS A 185 7.20 6.47 4.24
C CYS A 185 7.47 5.35 5.24
N SER A 186 8.34 4.38 4.88
CA SER A 186 8.75 3.28 5.75
C SER A 186 9.48 3.79 6.98
N ILE A 187 10.42 4.73 6.84
CA ILE A 187 11.12 5.35 7.98
C ILE A 187 10.14 6.10 8.88
N THR A 188 9.20 6.83 8.30
CA THR A 188 8.18 7.58 9.06
C THR A 188 7.26 6.63 9.82
N SER A 189 6.73 5.60 9.15
CA SER A 189 5.89 4.56 9.77
C SER A 189 6.64 3.82 10.88
N LEU A 190 7.89 3.43 10.65
CA LEU A 190 8.75 2.81 11.66
C LEU A 190 8.96 3.73 12.88
N SER A 191 9.25 5.01 12.64
CA SER A 191 9.49 6.00 13.70
C SER A 191 8.23 6.21 14.55
N LEU A 192 7.06 6.27 13.93
CA LEU A 192 5.77 6.40 14.62
C LEU A 192 5.41 5.15 15.41
N ASN A 193 5.64 3.96 14.85
CA ASN A 193 5.42 2.70 15.57
C ASN A 193 6.40 2.55 16.74
N LEU A 194 7.66 2.97 16.60
CA LEU A 194 8.64 2.98 17.68
C LEU A 194 8.22 3.97 18.79
N ALA A 195 7.81 5.20 18.42
CA ALA A 195 7.28 6.17 19.37
C ALA A 195 6.06 5.62 20.12
N THR A 196 5.17 4.91 19.42
CA THR A 196 4.01 4.23 20.01
C THR A 196 4.46 3.19 21.04
N LEU A 197 5.46 2.38 20.71
CA LEU A 197 6.02 1.36 21.61
C LEU A 197 6.67 1.98 22.85
N ILE A 198 7.47 3.04 22.68
CA ILE A 198 8.10 3.78 23.79
C ILE A 198 7.01 4.34 24.71
N MET A 199 6.00 5.01 24.15
CA MET A 199 4.89 5.56 24.93
C MET A 199 4.09 4.51 25.67
N LEU A 200 3.89 3.33 25.06
CA LEU A 200 3.22 2.19 25.70
C LEU A 200 4.03 1.65 26.89
N ARG A 201 5.36 1.60 26.77
CA ARG A 201 6.27 1.24 27.87
C ARG A 201 6.29 2.30 28.98
N CYS A 202 6.35 3.58 28.64
CA CYS A 202 6.39 4.68 29.61
C CYS A 202 5.08 4.86 30.39
N LYS A 203 3.92 4.55 29.78
CA LYS A 203 2.62 4.67 30.44
C LYS A 203 2.21 3.47 31.30
N ALA A 204 3.14 2.54 31.57
CA ALA A 204 3.03 1.45 32.53
C ALA A 204 1.60 0.88 32.69
N MET A 205 1.10 0.14 31.69
CA MET A 205 0.04 -0.90 31.72
C MET A 205 -1.23 -0.74 32.62
N GLU A 206 -1.49 0.38 33.28
CA GLU A 206 -2.57 0.48 34.28
C GLU A 206 -3.93 0.81 33.65
N LYS A 207 -3.96 1.29 32.39
CA LYS A 207 -5.21 1.73 31.72
C LYS A 207 -5.31 1.46 30.22
N VAL A 208 -4.35 0.76 29.61
CA VAL A 208 -4.44 0.44 28.17
C VAL A 208 -5.31 -0.80 28.01
N SER A 209 -6.40 -0.71 27.24
CA SER A 209 -7.31 -1.84 27.06
C SER A 209 -6.58 -2.99 26.33
N SER A 210 -6.82 -4.24 26.73
CA SER A 210 -6.23 -5.43 26.08
C SER A 210 -6.50 -5.47 24.57
N ILE A 211 -7.59 -4.83 24.13
CA ILE A 211 -7.98 -4.71 22.73
C ILE A 211 -6.99 -3.82 21.96
N GLU A 212 -6.58 -2.68 22.51
CA GLU A 212 -5.61 -1.78 21.86
C GLU A 212 -4.22 -2.42 21.71
N LEU A 213 -3.80 -3.23 22.69
CA LEU A 213 -2.55 -3.99 22.60
C LEU A 213 -2.61 -5.06 21.49
N ARG A 214 -3.75 -5.77 21.36
CA ARG A 214 -3.96 -6.76 20.29
C ARG A 214 -4.00 -6.09 18.91
N LEU A 215 -4.59 -4.91 18.81
CA LEU A 215 -4.61 -4.11 17.57
C LEU A 215 -3.22 -3.57 17.20
N PHE A 216 -2.42 -3.17 18.20
CA PHE A 216 -1.02 -2.79 18.00
C PHE A 216 -0.19 -3.97 17.47
N LEU A 217 -0.29 -5.14 18.12
CA LEU A 217 0.41 -6.35 17.68
C LEU A 217 0.00 -6.78 16.28
N LEU A 218 -1.31 -6.78 15.98
CA LEU A 218 -1.82 -7.14 14.65
C LEU A 218 -1.19 -6.26 13.57
N GLY A 219 -1.19 -4.95 13.76
CA GLY A 219 -0.63 -4.06 12.75
C GLY A 219 0.89 -3.97 12.71
N PHE A 220 1.57 -4.26 13.81
CA PHE A 220 3.02 -4.43 13.79
C PHE A 220 3.40 -5.70 13.00
N CYS A 221 2.63 -6.78 13.14
CA CYS A 221 2.77 -7.97 12.30
C CYS A 221 2.46 -7.67 10.83
N SER A 222 1.39 -6.93 10.51
CA SER A 222 1.10 -6.50 9.13
C SER A 222 2.27 -5.71 8.54
N PHE A 223 2.82 -4.75 9.28
CA PHE A 223 4.00 -3.99 8.85
C PHE A 223 5.22 -4.89 8.59
N LEU A 224 5.55 -5.81 9.50
CA LEU A 224 6.66 -6.74 9.32
C LEU A 224 6.47 -7.67 8.10
N CYS A 225 5.24 -8.04 7.78
CA CYS A 225 4.92 -8.81 6.58
C CYS A 225 5.07 -7.99 5.28
N GLU A 226 5.00 -6.66 5.36
CA GLU A 226 5.14 -5.75 4.21
C GLU A 226 6.58 -5.31 3.94
N VAL A 227 7.48 -5.28 4.94
CA VAL A 227 8.90 -4.90 4.76
C VAL A 227 9.62 -5.71 3.65
N PRO A 228 9.43 -7.03 3.50
CA PRO A 228 10.05 -7.79 2.40
C PRO A 228 9.59 -7.35 1.00
N MET A 229 8.38 -6.77 0.88
CA MET A 229 7.85 -6.33 -0.42
C MET A 229 8.52 -5.05 -0.95
N VAL A 230 9.08 -4.22 -0.06
CA VAL A 230 9.82 -3.00 -0.44
C VAL A 230 11.21 -3.34 -1.01
N VAL A 231 11.80 -4.47 -0.60
CA VAL A 231 13.13 -4.90 -1.04
C VAL A 231 13.10 -5.58 -2.42
N GLN A 232 11.91 -5.97 -2.92
CA GLN A 232 11.73 -6.72 -4.17
C GLN A 232 11.18 -5.90 -5.35
N GLN A 233 11.00 -4.57 -5.20
CA GLN A 233 10.61 -3.66 -6.29
C GLN A 233 11.81 -2.88 -6.82
#